data_AF-A0A914D5R3-F1
#
_entry.id   AF-A0A914D5R3-F1
#
_cell.length_a   1.000
_cell.length_b   1.000
_cell.length_c   1.000
_cell.angle_alpha   90.00
_cell.angle_beta   90.00
_cell.angle_gamma   90.00
#
_symmetry.space_group_name_H-M   'P 1'
#
loop_
_entity.id
_entity.type
_entity.pdbx_description
1 polymer ?
#
loop_
_entity_poly.entity_id
_entity_poly.type
_entity_poly.pdbx_seq_one_letter_code
_entity_poly.pdbx_strand_id
1 'polypeptide(L)'
;MFVDDPRTNNSIEGYHHKLKLVMKHGHSTLWTFISMLREFDETIYSDLRQWDNGLEPPGRKLWMMVQARKLRLVNKWDEVTRIEYLRSIASTLDNDI
;
A
#
# COMPACT_ATOMS: atom_id res chain seq x y z
N MET A 1 27.02 -20.69 -7.50
CA MET A 1 26.98 -19.23 -7.73
C MET A 1 25.52 -18.87 -7.85
N PHE A 2 24.88 -18.49 -6.74
CA PHE A 2 23.45 -18.14 -6.73
C PHE A 2 23.34 -16.70 -7.22
N VAL A 3 22.64 -16.50 -8.32
CA VAL A 3 22.27 -15.16 -8.77
C VAL A 3 21.15 -14.71 -7.84
N ASP A 4 21.45 -13.77 -6.96
CA ASP A 4 20.44 -13.05 -6.18
C ASP A 4 19.46 -12.42 -7.17
N ASP A 5 18.25 -12.98 -7.26
CA ASP A 5 17.14 -12.38 -7.99
C ASP A 5 16.91 -10.97 -7.42
N PRO A 6 17.01 -9.89 -8.23
CA PRO A 6 16.94 -8.54 -7.70
C PRO A 6 15.52 -8.27 -7.17
N ARG A 7 15.41 -8.36 -5.84
CA ARG A 7 14.43 -7.73 -4.94
C ARG A 7 13.42 -6.85 -5.70
N THR A 8 12.30 -7.47 -6.05
CA THR A 8 11.02 -6.93 -6.56
C THR A 8 11.02 -5.41 -6.84
N ASN A 9 11.02 -5.05 -8.13
CA ASN A 9 10.96 -3.67 -8.64
C ASN A 9 9.66 -2.90 -8.31
N ASN A 10 8.72 -3.53 -7.58
CA ASN A 10 7.38 -3.03 -7.30
C ASN A 10 7.36 -1.58 -6.78
N SER A 11 8.33 -1.20 -5.95
CA SER A 11 8.42 0.16 -5.42
C SER A 11 8.83 1.19 -6.49
N ILE A 12 9.77 0.81 -7.37
CA ILE A 12 10.23 1.68 -8.47
C ILE A 12 9.14 1.80 -9.54
N GLU A 13 8.47 0.70 -9.87
CA GLU A 13 7.31 0.71 -10.77
C GLU A 13 6.16 1.54 -10.20
N GLY A 14 5.88 1.38 -8.90
CA GLY A 14 4.88 2.19 -8.19
C GLY A 14 5.22 3.68 -8.20
N TYR A 15 6.50 4.04 -8.02
CA TYR A 15 6.99 5.41 -8.13
C TYR A 15 6.79 5.96 -9.55
N HIS A 16 7.23 5.23 -10.58
CA HIS A 16 7.05 5.63 -11.97
C HIS A 16 5.57 5.76 -12.36
N HIS A 17 4.70 4.88 -11.85
CA HIS A 17 3.26 4.97 -12.07
C HIS A 17 2.67 6.23 -11.43
N LYS A 18 3.02 6.54 -10.17
CA LYS A 18 2.56 7.77 -9.50
C LYS A 18 3.01 9.02 -10.27
N LEU A 19 4.27 9.07 -10.68
CA LEU A 19 4.83 10.18 -11.47
C LEU A 19 4.08 10.38 -12.79
N LYS A 20 3.85 9.29 -13.54
CA LYS A 20 3.08 9.33 -14.79
C LYS A 20 1.65 9.84 -14.57
N LEU A 21 1.00 9.45 -13.47
CA LEU A 21 -0.37 9.87 -13.17
C LEU A 21 -0.44 11.39 -12.92
N VAL A 22 0.47 11.91 -12.09
CA VAL A 22 0.55 13.35 -11.81
C VAL A 22 0.81 14.14 -13.09
N MET A 23 1.75 13.68 -13.91
CA MET A 23 2.12 14.36 -15.15
C MET A 23 1.05 14.27 -16.24
N LYS A 24 0.26 13.19 -16.30
CA LYS A 24 -0.80 12.99 -17.30
C LYS A 24 -1.92 14.03 -17.22
N HIS A 25 -2.11 14.65 -16.05
CA HIS A 25 -3.18 15.63 -15.83
C HIS A 25 -2.75 17.10 -16.03
N GLY A 26 -1.46 17.37 -16.27
CA GLY A 26 -0.94 18.74 -16.40
C GLY A 26 -0.21 18.99 -17.71
N HIS A 27 -0.92 19.38 -18.76
CA HIS A 27 -0.29 19.74 -20.04
C HIS A 27 -0.81 21.08 -20.57
N SER A 28 -0.37 22.20 -19.98
CA SER A 28 -0.55 23.52 -20.61
C SER A 28 0.74 24.33 -20.74
N THR A 29 1.71 24.23 -19.82
CA THR A 29 3.01 24.96 -19.93
C THR A 29 4.15 24.27 -19.17
N LEU A 30 5.41 24.64 -19.49
CA LEU A 30 6.62 24.21 -18.76
C LEU A 30 6.54 24.57 -17.26
N TRP A 31 5.90 25.69 -16.92
CA TRP A 31 5.72 26.13 -15.53
C TRP A 31 4.78 25.20 -14.75
N THR A 32 3.69 24.75 -15.38
CA THR A 32 2.79 23.75 -14.79
C THR A 32 3.54 22.45 -14.49
N PHE A 33 4.43 22.03 -15.40
CA PHE A 33 5.25 20.84 -15.22
C PHE A 33 6.23 20.97 -14.03
N ILE A 34 6.93 22.10 -13.92
CA ILE A 34 7.84 22.37 -12.80
C ILE A 34 7.08 22.40 -11.47
N SER A 35 5.92 23.05 -11.42
CA SER A 35 5.08 23.09 -10.22
C SER A 35 4.61 21.70 -9.79
N MET A 36 4.20 20.85 -10.74
CA MET A 36 3.79 19.47 -10.44
C MET A 36 4.94 18.58 -9.96
N LEU A 37 6.14 18.76 -10.51
CA LEU A 37 7.33 18.07 -10.01
C LEU A 37 7.63 18.43 -8.55
N ARG A 38 7.52 19.71 -8.22
CA ARG A 38 7.71 20.19 -6.85
C ARG A 38 6.66 19.62 -5.89
N GLU A 39 5.39 19.64 -6.26
CA GLU A 39 4.31 19.08 -5.44
C GLU A 39 4.48 17.57 -5.21
N PHE A 40 4.92 16.84 -6.23
CA PHE A 40 5.24 15.43 -6.12
C PHE A 40 6.41 15.17 -5.14
N ASP A 41 7.48 15.96 -5.21
CA ASP A 41 8.62 15.87 -4.28
C ASP A 41 8.19 16.18 -2.83
N GLU A 42 7.40 17.24 -2.63
CA GLU A 42 6.85 17.59 -1.31
C GLU A 42 5.98 16.46 -0.73
N THR A 43 5.23 15.75 -1.58
CA THR A 43 4.44 14.58 -1.17
C THR A 43 5.33 13.41 -0.73
N ILE A 44 6.40 13.11 -1.47
CA ILE A 44 7.38 12.07 -1.11
C ILE A 44 8.05 12.40 0.23
N TYR A 45 8.47 13.66 0.44
CA TYR A 45 9.04 14.11 1.70
C TYR A 45 8.04 14.04 2.86
N SER A 46 6.75 14.26 2.60
CA SER A 46 5.71 14.09 3.60
C SER A 46 5.55 12.62 4.01
N ASP A 47 5.52 11.70 3.04
CA ASP A 47 5.41 10.26 3.29
C ASP A 47 6.64 9.73 4.08
N LEU A 48 7.85 10.17 3.70
CA LEU A 48 9.09 9.84 4.43
C LEU A 48 9.04 10.31 5.89
N ARG A 49 8.61 11.55 6.12
CA ARG A 49 8.48 12.08 7.50
C ARG A 49 7.41 11.37 8.31
N GLN A 50 6.32 10.92 7.68
CA GLN A 50 5.32 10.10 8.38
C GLN A 50 5.95 8.77 8.83
N TRP A 51 6.70 8.10 7.95
CA TRP A 51 7.43 6.89 8.30
C TRP A 51 8.45 7.09 9.41
N ASP A 52 9.24 8.15 9.38
CA ASP A 52 10.22 8.46 10.43
C ASP A 52 9.55 8.66 11.81
N ASN A 53 8.31 9.15 11.82
CA ASN A 53 7.51 9.32 13.03
C ASN A 53 6.72 8.06 13.43
N GLY A 54 6.93 6.92 12.74
CA GLY A 54 6.20 5.68 12.97
C GLY A 54 4.73 5.73 12.53
N LEU A 55 4.33 6.75 11.78
CA LEU A 55 3.01 6.89 11.20
C LEU A 55 3.02 6.22 9.84
N GLU A 56 2.28 5.11 9.71
CA GLU A 56 2.08 4.49 8.41
C GLU A 56 1.07 5.35 7.61
N PRO A 57 1.39 5.77 6.38
CA PRO A 57 0.45 6.52 5.56
C PRO A 57 -0.84 5.69 5.39
N PRO A 58 -2.02 6.33 5.38
CA PRO A 58 -3.28 5.62 5.39
C PRO A 58 -3.33 4.67 4.19
N GLY A 59 -3.33 3.36 4.46
CA GLY A 59 -3.43 2.35 3.43
C GLY A 59 -4.66 2.61 2.55
N ARG A 60 -4.60 2.25 1.25
CA ARG A 60 -5.78 2.35 0.38
C ARG A 60 -6.98 1.71 1.08
N LYS A 61 -8.19 2.25 0.89
CA LYS A 61 -9.43 1.77 1.52
C LYS A 61 -9.59 0.24 1.49
N LEU A 62 -9.20 -0.40 0.37
CA LEU A 62 -9.14 -1.85 0.24
C LEU A 62 -8.27 -2.51 1.32
N TRP A 63 -7.03 -2.03 1.50
CA TRP A 63 -6.11 -2.54 2.51
C TRP A 63 -6.63 -2.30 3.93
N MET A 64 -7.26 -1.16 4.20
CA MET A 64 -7.92 -0.93 5.49
C MET A 64 -9.05 -1.95 5.74
N MET A 65 -9.85 -2.27 4.72
CA MET A 65 -10.92 -3.27 4.83
C MET A 65 -10.37 -4.68 5.03
N VAL A 66 -9.29 -5.05 4.34
CA VAL A 66 -8.58 -6.33 4.53
C VAL A 66 -8.03 -6.42 5.96
N GLN A 67 -7.37 -5.36 6.45
CA GLN A 67 -6.86 -5.32 7.83
C GLN A 67 -7.99 -5.43 8.86
N ALA A 68 -9.08 -4.70 8.68
CA ALA A 68 -10.25 -4.79 9.56
C ALA A 68 -10.88 -6.20 9.53
N ARG A 69 -10.90 -6.87 8.38
CA ARG A 69 -11.36 -8.28 8.26
C ARG A 69 -10.45 -9.23 9.03
N LYS A 70 -9.13 -9.10 8.88
CA LYS A 70 -8.14 -9.90 9.61
C LYS A 70 -8.26 -9.69 11.12
N LEU A 71 -8.38 -8.44 11.56
CA LEU A 71 -8.53 -8.11 12.99
C LEU A 71 -9.81 -8.71 13.59
N ARG A 72 -10.95 -8.61 12.88
CA ARG A 72 -12.20 -9.27 13.30
C ARG A 72 -12.06 -10.78 13.43
N LEU A 73 -11.30 -11.40 12.54
CA LEU A 73 -11.06 -12.83 12.61
C LEU A 73 -10.19 -13.18 13.81
N VAL A 74 -9.11 -12.44 14.07
CA VAL A 74 -8.25 -12.65 15.24
C VAL A 74 -9.02 -12.49 16.54
N ASN A 75 -9.85 -11.45 16.65
CA ASN A 75 -10.63 -11.19 17.87
C ASN A 75 -11.64 -12.31 18.21
N LYS A 76 -12.05 -13.12 17.24
CA LYS A 76 -12.95 -14.26 17.47
C LYS A 76 -12.27 -15.48 18.05
N TRP A 77 -10.95 -15.48 18.21
CA TRP A 77 -10.17 -16.64 18.66
C TRP A 77 -10.72 -17.28 19.96
N ASP A 78 -11.06 -16.45 20.94
CA ASP A 78 -11.56 -16.92 22.25
C ASP A 78 -13.06 -17.24 22.26
N GLU A 79 -13.79 -16.83 21.20
CA GLU A 79 -15.25 -16.96 21.11
C GLU A 79 -15.70 -18.24 20.37
N VAL A 80 -14.82 -18.82 19.55
CA VAL A 80 -15.14 -19.99 18.72
C VAL A 80 -14.23 -21.18 19.01
N THR A 81 -14.67 -22.38 18.67
CA THR A 81 -13.80 -23.55 18.79
C THR A 81 -12.63 -23.44 17.81
N ARG A 82 -11.49 -24.07 18.17
CA ARG A 82 -10.28 -24.07 17.33
C ARG A 82 -10.54 -24.53 15.89
N ILE A 83 -11.45 -25.49 15.70
CA ILE A 83 -11.81 -26.00 14.36
C ILE A 83 -12.58 -24.95 13.55
N GLU A 84 -13.54 -24.27 14.16
CA GLU A 84 -14.32 -23.20 13.51
C GLU A 84 -13.45 -21.99 13.16
N TYR A 85 -12.50 -21.67 14.04
CA TYR A 85 -11.52 -20.63 13.80
C TYR A 85 -10.66 -20.94 12.57
N LEU A 86 -10.10 -22.15 12.49
CA LEU A 86 -9.27 -22.59 11.37
C LEU A 86 -10.06 -22.62 10.05
N ARG A 87 -11.32 -23.05 10.06
CA ARG A 87 -12.21 -22.97 8.88
C ARG A 87 -12.49 -21.52 8.45
N SER A 88 -12.63 -20.61 9.41
CA SER A 88 -12.83 -19.19 9.13
C SER A 88 -11.58 -18.56 8.50
N ILE A 89 -10.38 -18.99 8.90
CA ILE A 89 -9.12 -18.57 8.27
C ILE A 89 -9.05 -19.07 6.84
N ALA A 90 -9.27 -20.36 6.61
CA ALA A 90 -9.19 -20.97 5.29
C ALA A 90 -10.15 -20.29 4.31
N SER A 91 -11.41 -20.10 4.69
CA SER A 91 -12.41 -19.42 3.85
C SER A 91 -12.09 -17.94 3.61
N THR A 92 -11.39 -17.27 4.52
CA THR A 92 -10.98 -15.87 4.34
C THR A 92 -9.80 -15.76 3.38
N LEU A 93 -8.83 -16.67 3.47
CA LEU A 93 -7.65 -16.69 2.58
C LEU A 93 -8.01 -17.08 1.15
N ASP A 94 -8.94 -18.02 0.95
CA ASP A 94 -9.38 -18.43 -0.39
C ASP A 94 -10.13 -17.32 -1.15
N ASN A 95 -10.71 -16.36 -0.46
CA ASN A 95 -11.44 -15.23 -1.06
C ASN A 95 -10.55 -13.99 -1.32
N ASP A 96 -9.29 -14.01 -0.86
CA ASP A 96 -8.36 -12.88 -0.99
C ASP A 96 -7.29 -13.12 -2.11
N ILE A 97 -7.35 -14.26 -2.82
CA ILE A 97 -6.56 -14.62 -4.02
C ILE A 97 -7.45 -14.43 -5.27
#